data_AF-A0AAW7QKT8-F1
#
_entry.id   AF-A0AAW7QKT8-F1
#
_cell.length_a   1.000
_cell.length_b   1.000
_cell.length_c   1.000
_cell.angle_alpha   90.00
_cell.angle_beta   90.00
_cell.angle_gamma   90.00
#
_symmetry.space_group_name_H-M   'P 1'
#
loop_
_entity.id
_entity.type
_entity.pdbx_description
1 polymer ?
#
loop_
_entity_poly.entity_id
_entity_poly.type
_entity_poly.pdbx_seq_one_letter_code
_entity_poly.pdbx_strand_id
1 'polypeptide(L)'
;MIQPAIVSYDRACVIELIRTQSPEAVRARLRAGDFDAMLDPEGRALLDELLTAWIQRALGSLTLRDAMLIDPYRARQVYGLLCALYVRQRVAISPDLAVYLPAAPADLPSLPPPLAALPELAALADQAAREGLVLAWQAQYYDFAPPGNLNDLTPPLPQPYRDEPLFEQPTGLRRNLAIALASLGVALLVVPLLFGYIPRHPAGLPLALLTLALLIGIKAGFFGYLGALCIWLIANLPAFRHGTALIDLWPALPLLIVGLWLLRLDRRVWAMWRFIHRQFHRRHDATGTG
;
A
#
# COMPACT_ATOMS: atom_id res chain seq x y z
N MET A 1 -1.19 -13.14 -32.63
CA MET A 1 0.09 -13.88 -32.53
C MET A 1 1.15 -12.91 -32.06
N ILE A 2 1.75 -13.16 -30.90
CA ILE A 2 2.83 -12.32 -30.38
C ILE A 2 4.09 -12.64 -31.19
N GLN A 3 4.67 -11.61 -31.81
CA GLN A 3 5.90 -11.79 -32.57
C GLN A 3 7.10 -11.83 -31.60
N PRO A 4 7.97 -12.84 -31.73
CA PRO A 4 9.21 -12.89 -30.97
C PRO A 4 10.08 -11.69 -31.33
N ALA A 5 10.88 -11.21 -30.39
CA ALA A 5 11.60 -9.96 -30.54
C ALA A 5 12.92 -9.95 -29.79
N ILE A 6 13.85 -9.12 -30.28
CA ILE A 6 14.99 -8.67 -29.49
C ILE A 6 14.63 -7.30 -28.92
N VAL A 7 14.85 -7.13 -27.63
CA VAL A 7 14.56 -5.89 -26.91
C VAL A 7 15.81 -5.35 -26.24
N SER A 8 15.89 -4.03 -26.13
CA SER A 8 16.81 -3.36 -25.21
C SER A 8 16.02 -2.88 -23.99
N TYR A 9 16.45 -3.23 -22.79
CA TYR A 9 15.77 -2.84 -21.55
C TYR A 9 16.75 -2.42 -20.44
N ASP A 10 16.26 -1.58 -19.53
CA ASP A 10 17.05 -1.10 -18.40
C ASP A 10 16.98 -2.08 -17.22
N ARG A 11 17.87 -3.07 -17.25
CA ARG A 11 17.96 -4.07 -16.19
C ARG A 11 18.37 -3.47 -14.86
N ALA A 12 19.21 -2.44 -14.84
CA ALA A 12 19.66 -1.80 -13.61
C ALA A 12 18.48 -1.15 -12.87
N CYS A 13 17.59 -0.46 -13.60
CA CYS A 13 16.40 0.14 -13.02
C CYS A 13 15.40 -0.92 -12.49
N VAL A 14 15.22 -2.03 -13.21
CA VAL A 14 14.40 -3.16 -12.74
C VAL A 14 14.95 -3.72 -11.42
N ILE A 15 16.25 -3.98 -11.35
CA ILE A 15 16.90 -4.49 -10.15
C ILE A 15 16.76 -3.50 -8.99
N GLU A 16 16.94 -2.20 -9.24
CA GLU A 16 16.78 -1.18 -8.21
C GLU A 16 15.34 -1.09 -7.70
N LEU A 17 14.36 -1.25 -8.59
CA LEU A 17 12.95 -1.30 -8.22
C LEU A 17 12.66 -2.52 -7.34
N ILE A 18 13.15 -3.70 -7.69
CA ILE A 18 13.00 -4.93 -6.88
C ILE A 18 13.65 -4.78 -5.50
N ARG A 19 14.81 -4.12 -5.46
CA ARG A 19 15.61 -3.90 -4.24
C ARG A 19 14.97 -2.91 -3.28
N THR A 20 14.33 -1.86 -3.79
CA THR A 20 13.91 -0.70 -2.97
C THR A 20 12.41 -0.59 -2.74
N GLN A 21 11.58 -1.15 -3.62
CA GLN A 21 10.13 -0.96 -3.56
C GLN A 21 9.43 -2.14 -2.86
N SER A 22 8.24 -1.85 -2.32
CA SER A 22 7.32 -2.87 -1.80
C SER A 22 6.25 -3.20 -2.85
N PRO A 23 5.60 -4.39 -2.77
CA PRO A 23 4.46 -4.72 -3.63
C PRO A 23 3.35 -3.66 -3.57
N GLU A 24 3.08 -3.08 -2.39
CA GLU A 24 2.08 -2.01 -2.23
C GLU A 24 2.46 -0.73 -2.97
N ALA A 25 3.75 -0.36 -2.92
CA ALA A 25 4.24 0.84 -3.59
C ALA A 25 4.11 0.72 -5.11
N VAL A 26 4.50 -0.42 -5.69
CA VAL A 26 4.37 -0.66 -7.13
C VAL A 26 2.91 -0.72 -7.55
N ARG A 27 2.05 -1.36 -6.75
CA ARG A 27 0.61 -1.40 -7.02
C ARG A 27 -0.03 -0.01 -6.96
N ALA A 28 0.38 0.83 -6.01
CA ALA A 28 -0.11 2.20 -5.90
C ALA A 28 0.24 3.03 -7.14
N ARG A 29 1.48 2.90 -7.64
CA ARG A 29 1.94 3.54 -8.88
C ARG A 29 1.18 3.04 -10.11
N LEU A 30 0.97 1.72 -10.20
CA LEU A 30 0.17 1.10 -11.26
C LEU A 30 -1.25 1.67 -11.30
N ARG A 31 -1.91 1.81 -10.14
CA ARG A 31 -3.26 2.38 -10.05
C ARG A 31 -3.31 3.90 -10.23
N ALA A 32 -2.19 4.59 -10.03
CA ALA A 32 -2.06 6.02 -10.32
C ALA A 32 -1.87 6.31 -11.81
N GLY A 33 -1.66 5.28 -12.64
CA GLY A 33 -1.44 5.42 -14.08
C GLY A 33 0.01 5.65 -14.50
N ASP A 34 0.98 5.53 -13.57
CA ASP A 34 2.41 5.76 -13.83
C ASP A 34 2.98 4.88 -14.96
N PHE A 35 2.32 3.75 -15.25
CA PHE A 35 2.78 2.71 -16.18
C PHE A 35 1.90 2.57 -17.43
N ASP A 36 0.93 3.46 -17.63
CA ASP A 36 -0.10 3.31 -18.67
C ASP A 36 0.46 3.40 -20.09
N ALA A 37 1.59 4.09 -20.28
CA ALA A 37 2.25 4.18 -21.57
C ALA A 37 3.17 2.99 -21.88
N MET A 38 3.54 2.18 -20.88
CA MET A 38 4.57 1.14 -21.00
C MET A 38 3.99 -0.27 -20.98
N LEU A 39 2.84 -0.47 -20.34
CA LEU A 39 2.24 -1.79 -20.16
C LEU A 39 0.83 -1.81 -20.76
N ASP A 40 0.53 -2.87 -21.51
CA ASP A 40 -0.81 -3.06 -22.08
C ASP A 40 -1.85 -3.31 -20.97
N PRO A 41 -3.15 -3.16 -21.26
CA PRO A 41 -4.20 -3.34 -20.26
C PRO A 41 -4.19 -4.73 -19.60
N GLU A 42 -3.87 -5.78 -20.36
CA GLU A 42 -3.81 -7.16 -19.87
C GLU A 42 -2.64 -7.36 -18.89
N GLY A 43 -1.45 -6.87 -19.24
CA GLY A 43 -0.27 -6.88 -18.39
C GLY A 43 -0.49 -6.07 -17.12
N ARG A 44 -1.19 -4.93 -17.20
CA ARG A 44 -1.55 -4.13 -16.00
C ARG A 44 -2.48 -4.91 -15.08
N ALA A 45 -3.52 -5.53 -15.62
CA ALA A 45 -4.44 -6.34 -14.82
C ALA A 45 -3.71 -7.50 -14.15
N LEU A 46 -2.85 -8.21 -14.89
CA LEU A 46 -2.05 -9.31 -14.37
C LEU A 46 -1.07 -8.84 -13.28
N LEU A 47 -0.41 -7.70 -13.46
CA LEU A 47 0.50 -7.14 -12.45
C LEU A 47 -0.25 -6.75 -11.17
N ASP A 48 -1.42 -6.09 -11.27
CA ASP A 48 -2.24 -5.73 -10.10
C ASP A 48 -2.71 -6.98 -9.34
N GLU A 49 -3.10 -8.03 -10.06
CA GLU A 49 -3.53 -9.31 -9.49
C GLU A 49 -2.38 -9.97 -8.70
N LEU A 50 -1.21 -10.14 -9.33
CA LEU A 50 -0.05 -10.78 -8.72
C LEU A 50 0.43 -10.02 -7.47
N LEU A 51 0.53 -8.68 -7.56
CA LEU A 51 0.89 -7.84 -6.42
C LEU A 51 -0.15 -7.92 -5.30
N THR A 52 -1.44 -7.91 -5.64
CA THR A 52 -2.53 -8.05 -4.66
C THR A 52 -2.47 -9.38 -3.93
N ALA A 53 -2.18 -10.47 -4.64
CA ALA A 53 -2.06 -11.80 -4.06
C ALA A 53 -0.89 -11.89 -3.05
N TRP A 54 0.23 -11.20 -3.30
CA TRP A 54 1.31 -11.09 -2.32
C TRP A 54 0.92 -10.24 -1.11
N ILE A 55 0.33 -9.07 -1.33
CA ILE A 55 -0.08 -8.15 -0.25
C ILE A 55 -1.08 -8.83 0.70
N GLN A 56 -2.02 -9.61 0.17
CA GLN A 56 -3.01 -10.32 1.00
C GLN A 56 -2.41 -11.46 1.84
N ARG A 57 -1.28 -12.03 1.40
CA ARG A 57 -0.62 -13.16 2.08
C ARG A 57 0.47 -12.70 3.05
N ALA A 58 0.97 -11.47 2.88
CA ALA A 58 1.99 -10.90 3.73
C ALA A 58 1.43 -10.55 5.13
N LEU A 59 2.16 -10.93 6.18
CA LEU A 59 1.86 -10.55 7.57
C LEU A 59 2.41 -9.16 7.97
N GLY A 60 2.95 -8.41 7.01
CA GLY A 60 3.56 -7.09 7.19
C GLY A 60 4.13 -6.53 5.88
N SER A 61 4.72 -5.33 5.92
CA SER A 61 5.36 -4.72 4.75
C SER A 61 6.60 -5.51 4.35
N LEU A 62 6.60 -6.07 3.14
CA LEU A 62 7.73 -6.81 2.57
C LEU A 62 8.32 -6.03 1.39
N THR A 63 9.63 -6.18 1.15
CA THR A 63 10.21 -5.70 -0.11
C THR A 63 9.78 -6.60 -1.27
N LEU A 64 9.83 -6.09 -2.51
CA LEU A 64 9.55 -6.90 -3.69
C LEU A 64 10.50 -8.10 -3.78
N ARG A 65 11.78 -7.90 -3.49
CA ARG A 65 12.78 -8.98 -3.39
C ARG A 65 12.30 -10.10 -2.46
N ASP A 66 11.89 -9.76 -1.24
CA ASP A 66 11.48 -10.78 -0.26
C ASP A 66 10.17 -11.46 -0.68
N ALA A 67 9.22 -10.72 -1.26
CA ALA A 67 7.99 -11.29 -1.82
C ALA A 67 8.28 -12.29 -2.95
N MET A 68 9.25 -11.96 -3.82
CA MET A 68 9.70 -12.83 -4.92
C MET A 68 10.42 -14.09 -4.43
N LEU A 69 11.13 -14.02 -3.29
CA LEU A 69 11.76 -15.19 -2.67
C LEU A 69 10.74 -16.19 -2.10
N ILE A 70 9.57 -15.72 -1.65
CA ILE A 70 8.53 -16.55 -1.06
C ILE A 70 7.79 -17.40 -2.12
N ASP A 71 7.57 -16.83 -3.30
CA ASP A 71 6.82 -17.48 -4.39
C ASP A 71 7.56 -17.33 -5.72
N PRO A 72 8.46 -18.27 -6.05
CA PRO A 72 9.32 -18.18 -7.24
C PRO A 72 8.53 -18.28 -8.56
N TYR A 73 7.36 -18.93 -8.56
CA TYR A 73 6.54 -19.04 -9.76
C TYR A 73 5.93 -17.69 -10.12
N ARG A 74 5.29 -17.02 -9.16
CA ARG A 74 4.77 -15.66 -9.36
C ARG A 74 5.89 -14.65 -9.55
N ALA A 75 7.03 -14.85 -8.90
CA ALA A 75 8.19 -13.99 -9.06
C ALA A 75 8.65 -13.90 -10.52
N ARG A 76 8.66 -15.03 -11.25
CA ARG A 76 9.03 -15.02 -12.67
C ARG A 76 8.07 -14.16 -13.51
N GLN A 77 6.77 -14.27 -13.28
CA GLN A 77 5.76 -13.49 -14.01
C GLN A 77 5.87 -12.01 -13.69
N VAL A 78 5.97 -11.66 -12.40
CA VAL A 78 6.15 -10.27 -11.98
C VAL A 78 7.45 -9.69 -12.53
N TYR A 79 8.55 -10.44 -12.49
CA TYR A 79 9.82 -10.00 -13.05
C TYR A 79 9.69 -9.67 -14.54
N GLY A 80 9.05 -10.55 -15.33
CA GLY A 80 8.82 -10.31 -16.75
C GLY A 80 7.99 -9.04 -17.03
N LEU A 81 6.94 -8.81 -16.23
CA LEU A 81 6.12 -7.60 -16.31
C LEU A 81 6.91 -6.35 -15.91
N LEU A 82 7.74 -6.44 -14.87
CA LEU A 82 8.62 -5.34 -14.45
C LEU A 82 9.67 -5.02 -15.52
N CYS A 83 10.27 -6.03 -16.16
CA CYS A 83 11.19 -5.82 -17.27
C CYS A 83 10.50 -5.13 -18.46
N ALA A 84 9.25 -5.51 -18.78
CA ALA A 84 8.48 -4.89 -19.85
C ALA A 84 8.27 -3.38 -19.64
N LEU A 85 8.10 -2.93 -18.38
CA LEU A 85 7.99 -1.50 -18.05
C LEU A 85 9.22 -0.67 -18.45
N TYR A 86 10.39 -1.30 -18.53
CA TYR A 86 11.67 -0.64 -18.79
C TYR A 86 12.27 -1.03 -20.14
N VAL A 87 11.46 -1.59 -21.06
CA VAL A 87 11.85 -1.77 -22.46
C VAL A 87 11.92 -0.41 -23.15
N ARG A 88 13.03 -0.13 -23.84
CA ARG A 88 13.25 1.10 -24.60
C ARG A 88 12.94 0.92 -26.08
N GLN A 89 13.39 -0.19 -26.64
CA GLN A 89 13.20 -0.52 -28.04
C GLN A 89 12.95 -2.00 -28.20
N ARG A 90 12.18 -2.33 -29.24
CA ARG A 90 11.80 -3.68 -29.61
C ARG A 90 11.92 -3.81 -31.12
N VAL A 91 12.64 -4.84 -31.57
CA VAL A 91 12.72 -5.22 -32.98
C VAL A 91 12.19 -6.64 -33.11
N ALA A 92 11.16 -6.81 -33.93
CA ALA A 92 10.56 -8.09 -34.20
C ALA A 92 11.52 -8.98 -34.99
N ILE A 93 11.56 -10.27 -34.66
CA ILE A 93 12.42 -11.26 -35.31
C ILE A 93 11.56 -12.21 -36.14
N SER A 94 11.96 -12.40 -37.40
CA SER A 94 11.36 -13.42 -38.26
C SER A 94 11.60 -14.82 -37.68
N PRO A 95 10.65 -15.76 -37.77
CA PRO A 95 10.84 -17.14 -37.32
C PRO A 95 12.11 -17.81 -37.88
N ASP A 96 12.48 -17.49 -39.12
CA ASP A 96 13.68 -18.03 -39.79
C ASP A 96 14.98 -17.62 -39.09
N LEU A 97 14.99 -16.41 -38.50
CA LEU A 97 16.13 -15.86 -37.78
C LEU A 97 16.15 -16.27 -36.31
N ALA A 98 15.01 -16.69 -35.75
CA ALA A 98 14.91 -17.14 -34.36
C ALA A 98 15.71 -18.43 -34.09
N VAL A 99 16.05 -19.20 -35.13
CA VAL A 99 16.87 -20.43 -35.02
C VAL A 99 18.29 -20.13 -34.51
N TYR A 100 18.80 -18.90 -34.71
CA TYR A 100 20.11 -18.47 -34.23
C TYR A 100 20.12 -17.97 -32.79
N LEU A 101 18.94 -17.94 -32.14
CA LEU A 101 18.78 -17.47 -30.77
C LEU A 101 18.63 -18.64 -29.80
N PRO A 102 18.93 -18.43 -28.51
CA PRO A 102 18.74 -19.47 -27.50
C PRO A 102 17.29 -19.96 -27.46
N ALA A 103 17.10 -21.26 -27.21
CA ALA A 103 15.77 -21.88 -27.13
C ALA A 103 14.92 -21.31 -25.97
N ALA A 104 15.56 -20.77 -24.94
CA ALA A 104 14.91 -20.09 -23.82
C ALA A 104 15.23 -18.58 -23.87
N PRO A 105 14.36 -17.73 -23.30
CA PRO A 105 14.65 -16.30 -23.16
C PRO A 105 15.95 -16.08 -22.39
N ALA A 106 16.79 -15.21 -22.91
CA ALA A 106 18.12 -14.96 -22.38
C ALA A 106 18.55 -13.51 -22.62
N ASP A 107 19.33 -12.98 -21.69
CA ASP A 107 20.10 -11.77 -21.92
C ASP A 107 21.23 -12.10 -22.91
N LEU A 108 21.34 -11.32 -23.99
CA LEU A 108 22.31 -11.51 -25.05
C LEU A 108 23.52 -10.60 -24.78
N PRO A 109 24.71 -11.13 -24.49
CA PRO A 109 25.91 -10.31 -24.31
C PRO A 109 26.34 -9.62 -25.62
N SER A 110 25.99 -10.23 -26.75
CA SER A 110 26.16 -9.69 -28.10
C SER A 110 25.15 -10.34 -29.03
N LEU A 111 24.88 -9.69 -30.17
CA LEU A 111 24.05 -10.28 -31.22
C LEU A 111 24.84 -11.38 -31.95
N PRO A 112 24.30 -12.61 -32.07
CA PRO A 112 24.99 -13.65 -32.82
C PRO A 112 24.92 -13.35 -34.34
N PRO A 113 25.94 -13.67 -35.14
CA PRO A 113 25.80 -13.71 -36.59
C PRO A 113 24.72 -14.75 -36.97
N PRO A 114 23.79 -14.48 -37.91
CA PRO A 114 23.73 -13.36 -38.86
C PRO A 114 22.96 -12.12 -38.37
N LEU A 115 22.37 -12.13 -37.17
CA LEU A 115 21.55 -11.03 -36.65
C LEU A 115 22.34 -9.71 -36.52
N ALA A 116 23.63 -9.81 -36.17
CA ALA A 116 24.52 -8.65 -36.12
C ALA A 116 24.73 -7.95 -37.48
N ALA A 117 24.45 -8.63 -38.60
CA ALA A 117 24.56 -8.04 -39.94
C ALA A 117 23.31 -7.25 -40.35
N LEU A 118 22.20 -7.36 -39.61
CA LEU A 118 20.99 -6.61 -39.88
C LEU A 118 21.10 -5.19 -39.31
N PRO A 119 20.89 -4.14 -40.13
CA PRO A 119 21.17 -2.77 -39.73
C PRO A 119 20.30 -2.32 -38.54
N GLU A 120 19.04 -2.75 -38.48
CA GLU A 120 18.13 -2.41 -37.39
C GLU A 120 18.56 -3.02 -36.04
N LEU A 121 19.03 -4.27 -36.06
CA LEU A 121 19.51 -4.94 -34.85
C LEU A 121 20.88 -4.44 -34.42
N ALA A 122 21.77 -4.18 -35.37
CA ALA A 122 23.06 -3.55 -35.11
C ALA A 122 22.86 -2.17 -34.45
N ALA A 123 21.96 -1.35 -34.97
CA ALA A 123 21.63 -0.05 -34.39
C ALA A 123 21.05 -0.17 -32.97
N LEU A 124 20.17 -1.15 -32.73
CA LEU A 124 19.62 -1.43 -31.41
C LEU A 124 20.72 -1.88 -30.43
N ALA A 125 21.66 -2.72 -30.86
CA ALA A 125 22.79 -3.15 -30.03
C ALA A 125 23.76 -2.01 -29.71
N ASP A 126 24.09 -1.17 -30.70
CA ASP A 126 24.94 0.00 -30.52
C ASP A 126 24.30 1.05 -29.59
N GLN A 127 22.97 1.22 -29.68
CA GLN A 127 22.25 2.07 -28.76
C GLN A 127 22.22 1.49 -27.35
N ALA A 128 21.93 0.20 -27.20
CA ALA A 128 21.94 -0.46 -25.90
C ALA A 128 23.31 -0.35 -25.23
N ALA A 129 24.40 -0.57 -25.97
CA ALA A 129 25.76 -0.43 -25.47
C ALA A 129 26.07 1.01 -25.01
N ARG A 130 25.66 2.02 -25.78
CA ARG A 130 25.87 3.44 -25.43
C ARG A 130 25.09 3.87 -24.18
N GLU A 131 23.88 3.36 -24.01
CA GLU A 131 23.00 3.71 -22.89
C GLU A 131 23.19 2.79 -21.66
N GLY A 132 24.05 1.77 -21.76
CA GLY A 132 24.24 0.78 -20.69
C GLY A 132 23.04 -0.16 -20.48
N LEU A 133 22.21 -0.33 -21.51
CA LEU A 133 21.05 -1.24 -21.50
C LEU A 133 21.47 -2.67 -21.82
N VAL A 134 20.61 -3.61 -21.43
CA VAL A 134 20.78 -5.03 -21.72
C VAL A 134 19.95 -5.43 -22.93
N LEU A 135 20.55 -6.22 -23.82
CA LEU A 135 19.83 -6.87 -24.91
C LEU A 135 19.21 -8.17 -24.40
N ALA A 136 17.94 -8.41 -24.70
CA ALA A 136 17.28 -9.67 -24.37
C ALA A 136 16.53 -10.26 -25.56
N TRP A 137 16.60 -11.58 -25.65
CA TRP A 137 15.75 -12.37 -26.52
C TRP A 137 14.42 -12.67 -25.82
N GLN A 138 13.32 -12.29 -26.47
CA GLN A 138 11.96 -12.54 -26.02
C GLN A 138 11.23 -13.47 -26.99
N ALA A 139 11.01 -14.71 -26.57
CA ALA A 139 10.12 -15.62 -27.29
C ALA A 139 8.64 -15.20 -27.16
N GLN A 140 8.26 -14.59 -26.02
CA GLN A 140 6.94 -14.03 -25.76
C GLN A 140 7.06 -12.65 -25.08
N TYR A 141 5.99 -11.86 -25.08
CA TYR A 141 6.01 -10.43 -24.73
C TYR A 141 6.54 -10.12 -23.31
N TYR A 142 6.32 -11.04 -22.36
CA TYR A 142 6.76 -10.91 -20.96
C TYR A 142 7.82 -11.93 -20.56
N ASP A 143 8.37 -12.68 -21.51
CA ASP A 143 9.31 -13.75 -21.22
C ASP A 143 10.73 -13.21 -21.30
N PHE A 144 11.31 -12.96 -20.13
CA PHE A 144 12.68 -12.47 -19.94
C PHE A 144 13.52 -13.53 -19.24
N ALA A 145 14.85 -13.38 -19.33
CA ALA A 145 15.78 -14.17 -18.53
C ALA A 145 15.38 -14.09 -17.04
N PRO A 146 15.43 -15.18 -16.28
CA PRO A 146 15.06 -15.16 -14.87
C PRO A 146 15.90 -14.12 -14.10
N PRO A 147 15.35 -13.53 -13.03
CA PRO A 147 16.14 -12.66 -12.17
C PRO A 147 17.39 -13.40 -11.72
N GLY A 148 18.50 -12.67 -11.60
CA GLY A 148 19.71 -13.20 -10.97
C GLY A 148 19.43 -13.63 -9.52
N ASN A 149 20.45 -14.10 -8.81
CA ASN A 149 20.28 -14.51 -7.42
C ASN A 149 19.74 -13.35 -6.57
N LEU A 150 18.45 -13.43 -6.21
CA LEU A 150 17.75 -12.41 -5.45
C LEU A 150 18.38 -12.19 -4.07
N ASN A 151 19.07 -13.20 -3.53
CA ASN A 151 19.78 -13.07 -2.25
C ASN A 151 20.93 -12.06 -2.32
N ASP A 152 21.52 -11.85 -3.51
CA ASP A 152 22.63 -10.91 -3.70
C ASP A 152 22.14 -9.45 -3.75
N LEU A 153 20.83 -9.24 -3.95
CA LEU A 153 20.19 -7.94 -3.88
C LEU A 153 20.04 -7.50 -2.43
N THR A 154 21.10 -6.98 -1.84
CA THR A 154 21.05 -6.42 -0.48
C THR A 154 20.07 -5.25 -0.45
N PRO A 155 18.99 -5.31 0.35
CA PRO A 155 18.06 -4.19 0.46
C PRO A 155 18.82 -2.96 0.98
N PRO A 156 18.41 -1.73 0.62
CA PRO A 156 18.99 -0.53 1.20
C PRO A 156 18.89 -0.62 2.72
N LEU A 157 19.85 0.00 3.43
CA LEU A 157 19.79 0.07 4.89
C LEU A 157 18.38 0.50 5.31
N PRO A 158 17.76 -0.18 6.28
CA PRO A 158 16.44 0.20 6.73
C PRO A 158 16.46 1.68 7.06
N GLN A 159 15.48 2.43 6.53
CA GLN A 159 15.38 3.85 6.85
C GLN A 159 15.40 3.97 8.38
N PRO A 160 16.16 4.93 8.93
CA PRO A 160 16.22 5.11 10.37
C PRO A 160 14.79 5.17 10.90
N TYR A 161 14.52 4.34 11.92
CA TYR A 161 13.20 4.17 12.52
C TYR A 161 12.55 5.55 12.66
N ARG A 162 11.52 5.83 11.84
CA ARG A 162 10.76 7.06 12.00
C ARG A 162 10.01 6.92 13.31
N ASP A 163 10.39 7.72 14.30
CA ASP A 163 9.65 7.90 15.56
C ASP A 163 8.22 8.45 15.36
N GLU A 164 7.79 8.69 14.11
CA GLU A 164 6.41 8.99 13.79
C GLU A 164 5.57 7.70 13.84
N PRO A 165 4.68 7.52 14.83
CA PRO A 165 3.80 6.37 14.84
C PRO A 165 2.87 6.44 13.64
N LEU A 166 3.01 5.51 12.70
CA LEU A 166 2.00 5.25 11.69
C LEU A 166 0.77 4.66 12.38
N PHE A 167 -0.40 5.07 11.93
CA PHE A 167 -1.66 4.49 12.40
C PHE A 167 -1.74 3.03 11.91
N GLU A 168 -1.57 2.09 12.84
CA GLU A 168 -1.74 0.66 12.59
C GLU A 168 -3.21 0.28 12.80
N GLN A 169 -3.83 -0.30 11.77
CA GLN A 169 -5.17 -0.85 11.88
C GLN A 169 -5.20 -2.00 12.89
N PRO A 170 -6.26 -2.15 13.70
CA PRO A 170 -6.34 -3.23 14.67
C PRO A 170 -6.43 -4.59 13.95
N THR A 171 -5.54 -5.52 14.30
CA THR A 171 -5.51 -6.90 13.80
C THR A 171 -5.65 -7.92 14.95
N GLY A 172 -6.06 -9.15 14.62
CA GLY A 172 -6.16 -10.26 15.58
C GLY A 172 -7.14 -10.03 16.75
N LEU A 173 -6.73 -10.44 17.95
CA LEU A 173 -7.55 -10.34 19.18
C LEU A 173 -7.98 -8.90 19.51
N ARG A 174 -7.12 -7.92 19.22
CA ARG A 174 -7.41 -6.49 19.44
C ARG A 174 -8.57 -6.02 18.57
N ARG A 175 -8.64 -6.48 17.31
CA ARG A 175 -9.76 -6.21 16.41
C ARG A 175 -11.06 -6.80 16.96
N ASN A 176 -11.02 -8.05 17.40
CA ASN A 176 -12.20 -8.74 17.93
C ASN A 176 -12.74 -8.06 19.19
N LEU A 177 -11.85 -7.66 20.11
CA LEU A 177 -12.23 -6.90 21.30
C LEU A 177 -12.84 -5.54 20.94
N ALA A 178 -12.20 -4.77 20.05
CA ALA A 178 -12.72 -3.46 19.62
C ALA A 178 -14.10 -3.60 18.94
N ILE A 179 -14.28 -4.61 18.09
CA ILE A 179 -15.57 -4.89 17.44
C ILE A 179 -16.63 -5.30 18.46
N ALA A 180 -16.31 -6.20 19.40
CA ALA A 180 -17.24 -6.65 20.42
C ALA A 180 -17.71 -5.51 21.34
N LEU A 181 -16.79 -4.62 21.72
CA LEU A 181 -17.11 -3.44 22.51
C LEU A 181 -17.97 -2.44 21.73
N ALA A 182 -17.64 -2.23 20.46
CA ALA A 182 -18.42 -1.34 19.59
C ALA A 182 -19.83 -1.89 19.36
N SER A 183 -19.96 -3.19 19.06
CA SER A 183 -21.27 -3.82 18.85
C SER A 183 -22.12 -3.81 20.11
N LEU A 184 -21.52 -4.05 21.28
CA LEU A 184 -22.20 -3.95 22.57
C LEU A 184 -22.68 -2.51 22.84
N GLY A 185 -21.84 -1.49 22.60
CA GLY A 185 -22.21 -0.08 22.74
C GLY A 185 -23.36 0.34 21.81
N VAL A 186 -23.33 -0.11 20.55
CA VAL A 186 -24.42 0.13 19.59
C VAL A 186 -25.69 -0.61 19.98
N ALA A 187 -25.60 -1.88 20.38
CA ALA A 187 -26.77 -2.65 20.82
C ALA A 187 -27.47 -2.00 22.01
N LEU A 188 -26.70 -1.49 22.98
CA LEU A 188 -27.24 -0.77 24.14
C LEU A 188 -27.90 0.57 23.79
N LEU A 189 -27.54 1.18 22.66
CA LEU A 189 -28.26 2.36 22.15
C LEU A 189 -29.52 1.96 21.38
N VAL A 190 -29.40 1.00 20.47
CA VAL A 190 -30.43 0.67 19.48
C VAL A 190 -31.56 -0.19 20.07
N VAL A 191 -31.26 -1.15 20.95
CA VAL A 191 -32.26 -2.07 21.50
C VAL A 191 -33.34 -1.32 22.30
N PRO A 192 -33.02 -0.40 23.24
CA PRO A 192 -34.05 0.37 23.95
C PRO A 192 -34.92 1.22 23.02
N LEU A 193 -34.32 1.82 21.98
CA LEU A 193 -35.03 2.60 20.97
C LEU A 193 -36.06 1.74 20.20
N LEU A 194 -35.69 0.52 19.83
CA LEU A 194 -36.58 -0.42 19.14
C LEU A 194 -37.76 -0.88 20.02
N PHE A 195 -37.57 -0.94 21.33
CA PHE A 195 -38.63 -1.25 22.31
C PHE A 195 -39.41 -0.01 22.79
N GLY A 196 -39.22 1.15 22.17
CA GLY A 196 -39.93 2.39 22.49
C GLY A 196 -39.52 3.04 23.82
N TYR A 197 -38.39 2.63 24.39
CA TYR A 197 -37.86 3.19 25.63
C TYR A 197 -36.90 4.34 25.31
N ILE A 198 -37.27 5.57 25.66
CA ILE A 198 -36.37 6.73 25.57
C ILE A 198 -35.54 6.77 26.85
N PRO A 199 -34.23 6.44 26.80
CA PRO A 199 -33.40 6.48 27.99
C PRO A 199 -33.29 7.92 28.52
N ARG A 200 -33.51 8.09 29.83
CA ARG A 200 -33.31 9.39 30.52
C ARG A 200 -31.85 9.88 30.45
N HIS A 201 -30.90 8.97 30.23
CA HIS A 201 -29.48 9.23 30.06
C HIS A 201 -28.93 8.49 28.83
N PRO A 202 -29.07 9.05 27.61
CA PRO A 202 -28.66 8.37 26.39
C PRO A 202 -27.14 8.16 26.24
N ALA A 203 -26.30 8.81 27.07
CA ALA A 203 -24.88 9.01 26.79
C ALA A 203 -23.89 8.41 27.83
N GLY A 204 -24.34 7.55 28.75
CA GLY A 204 -23.47 7.03 29.82
C GLY A 204 -22.59 5.86 29.37
N LEU A 205 -23.11 4.66 29.59
CA LEU A 205 -22.43 3.40 29.32
C LEU A 205 -22.19 3.10 27.82
N PRO A 206 -23.14 3.33 26.89
CA PRO A 206 -22.89 3.02 25.48
C PRO A 206 -21.80 3.92 24.87
N LEU A 207 -21.75 5.19 25.24
CA LEU A 207 -20.71 6.11 24.80
C LEU A 207 -19.32 5.68 25.34
N ALA A 208 -19.25 5.26 26.62
CA ALA A 208 -18.04 4.71 27.20
C ALA A 208 -17.52 3.50 26.40
N LEU A 209 -18.41 2.54 26.06
CA LEU A 209 -18.04 1.36 25.30
C LEU A 209 -17.52 1.71 23.90
N LEU A 210 -18.15 2.66 23.21
CA LEU A 210 -17.70 3.15 21.91
C LEU A 210 -16.33 3.85 22.00
N THR A 211 -16.13 4.71 23.01
CA THR A 211 -14.83 5.37 23.22
C THR A 211 -13.73 4.36 23.56
N LEU A 212 -14.04 3.34 24.35
CA LEU A 212 -13.09 2.31 24.76
C LEU A 212 -12.75 1.39 23.58
N ALA A 213 -13.73 1.05 22.74
CA ALA A 213 -13.52 0.36 21.48
C ALA A 213 -12.56 1.12 20.56
N LEU A 214 -12.73 2.44 20.45
CA LEU A 214 -11.84 3.30 19.67
C LEU A 214 -10.42 3.33 20.24
N LEU A 215 -10.27 3.52 21.56
CA LEU A 215 -8.96 3.60 22.23
C LEU A 215 -8.18 2.28 22.15
N ILE A 216 -8.85 1.15 22.37
CA ILE A 216 -8.28 -0.19 22.15
C ILE A 216 -7.95 -0.37 20.68
N GLY A 217 -8.85 0.08 19.80
CA GLY A 217 -8.69 0.09 18.35
C GLY A 217 -7.46 0.84 17.87
N ILE A 218 -7.00 1.89 18.58
CA ILE A 218 -5.82 2.69 18.23
C ILE A 218 -4.58 2.43 19.11
N LYS A 219 -4.68 1.54 20.11
CA LYS A 219 -3.64 1.28 21.12
C LYS A 219 -3.21 2.60 21.77
N ALA A 220 -4.20 3.36 22.22
CA ALA A 220 -3.98 4.61 22.93
C ALA A 220 -3.07 4.37 24.14
N GLY A 221 -2.19 5.31 24.41
CA GLY A 221 -1.38 5.32 25.62
C GLY A 221 -2.19 5.79 26.82
N PHE A 222 -1.51 5.87 27.96
CA PHE A 222 -2.13 6.32 29.22
C PHE A 222 -2.81 7.69 29.10
N PHE A 223 -2.17 8.64 28.39
CA PHE A 223 -2.73 9.97 28.15
C PHE A 223 -4.00 9.95 27.30
N GLY A 224 -4.10 9.04 26.32
CA GLY A 224 -5.31 8.86 25.52
C GLY A 224 -6.50 8.35 26.34
N TYR A 225 -6.27 7.38 27.23
CA TYR A 225 -7.31 6.90 28.15
C TYR A 225 -7.73 7.97 29.16
N LEU A 226 -6.77 8.68 29.75
CA LEU A 226 -7.05 9.73 30.73
C LEU A 226 -7.83 10.89 30.09
N GLY A 227 -7.43 11.31 28.89
CA GLY A 227 -8.12 12.37 28.14
C GLY A 227 -9.55 11.99 27.74
N ALA A 228 -9.76 10.75 27.29
CA ALA A 228 -11.09 10.25 26.98
C ALA A 228 -11.97 10.12 28.23
N LEU A 229 -11.40 9.73 29.38
CA LEU A 229 -12.10 9.68 30.65
C LEU A 229 -12.53 11.07 31.10
N CYS A 230 -11.69 12.10 30.94
CA CYS A 230 -12.06 13.49 31.21
C CYS A 230 -13.28 13.93 30.38
N ILE A 231 -13.29 13.63 29.08
CA ILE A 231 -14.40 13.99 28.18
C ILE A 231 -15.67 13.20 28.53
N TRP A 232 -15.52 11.91 28.83
CA TRP A 232 -16.64 11.07 29.25
C TRP A 232 -17.26 11.55 30.57
N LEU A 233 -16.45 12.00 31.52
CA LEU A 233 -16.92 12.51 32.80
C LEU A 233 -17.76 13.78 32.62
N ILE A 234 -17.36 14.66 31.71
CA ILE A 234 -18.11 15.88 31.35
C ILE A 234 -19.49 15.54 30.80
N ALA A 235 -19.55 14.59 29.87
CA ALA A 235 -20.80 14.13 29.27
C ALA A 235 -21.77 13.52 30.30
N ASN A 236 -21.27 13.10 31.47
CA ASN A 236 -22.05 12.51 32.55
C ASN A 236 -22.20 13.44 33.78
N LEU A 237 -21.76 14.71 33.70
CA LEU A 237 -21.97 15.65 34.78
C LEU A 237 -23.45 15.97 34.95
N PRO A 238 -23.96 16.07 36.19
CA PRO A 238 -25.37 16.30 36.47
C PRO A 238 -25.93 17.63 35.94
N ALA A 239 -25.04 18.57 35.56
CA ALA A 239 -25.36 19.87 34.95
C ALA A 239 -25.62 19.81 33.42
N PHE A 240 -25.27 18.70 32.74
CA PHE A 240 -25.60 18.47 31.33
C PHE A 240 -27.02 17.85 31.21
N ARG A 241 -28.04 18.65 31.50
CA ARG A 241 -29.46 18.27 31.27
C ARG A 241 -30.01 19.07 30.10
N HIS A 242 -30.97 18.50 29.36
CA HIS A 242 -31.64 19.23 28.29
C HIS A 242 -32.31 20.49 28.88
N GLY A 243 -31.90 21.67 28.42
CA GLY A 243 -32.42 22.97 28.87
C GLY A 243 -31.49 23.79 29.79
N THR A 244 -30.24 23.37 30.02
CA THR A 244 -29.28 24.17 30.80
C THR A 244 -28.70 25.33 30.00
N ALA A 245 -28.53 26.49 30.65
CA ALA A 245 -27.97 27.68 30.02
C ALA A 245 -26.46 27.50 29.78
N LEU A 246 -25.92 28.14 28.74
CA LEU A 246 -24.49 28.05 28.38
C LEU A 246 -23.54 28.44 29.54
N ILE A 247 -24.05 29.20 30.51
CA ILE A 247 -23.33 29.66 31.70
C ILE A 247 -23.06 28.50 32.68
N ASP A 248 -23.94 27.48 32.73
CA ASP A 248 -23.77 26.30 33.58
C ASP A 248 -22.71 25.32 33.04
N LEU A 249 -22.19 25.54 31.81
CA LEU A 249 -21.06 24.79 31.24
C LEU A 249 -19.70 25.28 31.73
N TRP A 250 -19.62 26.45 32.37
CA TRP A 250 -18.37 27.04 32.85
C TRP A 250 -17.51 26.11 33.73
N PRO A 251 -18.06 25.32 34.67
CA PRO A 251 -17.25 24.42 35.50
C PRO A 251 -16.70 23.21 34.74
N ALA A 252 -17.29 22.85 33.59
CA ALA A 252 -16.86 21.71 32.78
C ALA A 252 -15.77 22.08 31.77
N LEU A 253 -15.63 23.37 31.46
CA LEU A 253 -14.68 23.89 30.47
C LEU A 253 -13.21 23.54 30.77
N PRO A 254 -12.71 23.65 32.02
CA PRO A 254 -11.32 23.29 32.34
C PRO A 254 -11.06 21.80 32.11
N LEU A 255 -12.01 20.94 32.49
CA LEU A 255 -11.90 19.49 32.32
C LEU A 255 -11.91 19.11 30.83
N LEU A 256 -12.68 19.84 30.01
CA LEU A 256 -12.73 19.65 28.56
C LEU A 256 -11.39 20.01 27.92
N ILE A 257 -10.83 21.15 28.31
CA ILE A 257 -9.53 21.63 27.82
C ILE A 257 -8.43 20.64 28.20
N VAL A 258 -8.40 20.18 29.46
CA VAL A 258 -7.45 19.17 29.93
C VAL A 258 -7.63 17.85 29.17
N GLY A 259 -8.87 17.39 28.98
CA GLY A 259 -9.16 16.17 28.23
C GLY A 259 -8.66 16.22 26.78
N LEU A 260 -8.94 17.32 26.07
CA LEU A 260 -8.44 17.56 24.71
C LEU A 260 -6.92 17.68 24.65
N TRP A 261 -6.30 18.32 25.66
CA TRP A 261 -4.86 18.46 25.74
C TRP A 261 -4.17 17.11 25.96
N LEU A 262 -4.69 16.27 26.85
CA LEU A 262 -4.21 14.90 27.07
C LEU A 262 -4.36 14.01 25.83
N LEU A 263 -5.50 14.11 25.12
CA LEU A 263 -5.69 13.42 23.84
C LEU A 263 -4.69 13.89 22.77
N ARG A 264 -4.33 15.18 22.77
CA ARG A 264 -3.35 15.73 21.83
C ARG A 264 -1.91 15.29 22.14
N LEU A 265 -1.58 15.07 23.41
CA LEU A 265 -0.27 14.55 23.82
C LEU A 265 -0.09 13.07 23.49
N ASP A 266 -1.19 12.33 23.31
CA ASP A 266 -1.12 10.94 22.88
C ASP A 266 -0.74 10.84 21.40
N ARG A 267 0.50 10.38 21.16
CA ARG A 267 1.06 10.25 19.81
C ARG A 267 0.22 9.32 18.91
N ARG A 268 -0.45 8.30 19.46
CA ARG A 268 -1.27 7.34 18.69
C ARG A 268 -2.63 7.92 18.32
N VAL A 269 -3.23 8.74 19.20
CA VAL A 269 -4.42 9.53 18.89
C VAL A 269 -4.11 10.55 17.79
N TRP A 270 -2.97 11.23 17.89
CA TRP A 270 -2.54 12.20 16.88
C TRP A 270 -2.24 11.54 15.53
N ALA A 271 -1.65 10.34 15.51
CA ALA A 271 -1.44 9.55 14.31
C ALA A 271 -2.77 9.15 13.62
N MET A 272 -3.77 8.71 14.40
CA MET A 272 -5.12 8.45 13.88
C MET A 272 -5.73 9.72 13.29
N TRP A 273 -5.64 10.86 13.99
CA TRP A 273 -6.16 12.14 13.51
C TRP A 273 -5.50 12.56 12.19
N ARG A 274 -4.18 12.47 12.10
CA ARG A 274 -3.42 12.76 10.87
C ARG A 274 -3.79 11.82 9.73
N PHE A 275 -4.05 10.55 10.02
CA PHE A 275 -4.54 9.57 9.04
C PHE A 275 -5.93 9.94 8.51
N ILE A 276 -6.88 10.26 9.40
CA ILE A 276 -8.24 10.69 9.06
C ILE A 276 -8.20 11.96 8.20
N HIS A 277 -7.44 12.96 8.63
CA HIS A 277 -7.30 14.24 7.92
C HIS A 277 -6.72 14.05 6.51
N ARG A 278 -5.72 13.18 6.36
CA ARG A 278 -5.16 12.83 5.04
C ARG A 278 -6.18 12.09 4.16
N GLN A 279 -7.00 11.21 4.72
CA GLN A 279 -8.05 10.53 3.95
C GLN A 279 -9.16 11.48 3.49
N PHE A 280 -9.58 12.43 4.33
CA PHE A 280 -10.59 13.42 3.96
C PHE A 280 -10.09 14.40 2.90
N HIS A 281 -8.84 14.86 2.99
CA HIS A 281 -8.26 15.69 1.93
C HIS A 281 -8.14 14.95 0.59
N ARG A 282 -7.68 13.69 0.61
CA ARG A 282 -7.65 12.87 -0.62
C ARG A 282 -9.04 12.68 -1.24
N ARG A 283 -10.10 12.62 -0.44
CA ARG A 283 -11.47 12.54 -0.95
C ARG A 283 -11.96 13.87 -1.51
N HIS A 284 -11.62 15.00 -0.91
CA HIS A 284 -11.93 16.33 -1.49
C HIS A 284 -11.23 16.55 -2.83
N ASP A 285 -9.98 16.08 -2.98
CA ASP A 285 -9.26 16.15 -4.26
C ASP A 285 -9.86 15.20 -5.30
N ALA A 286 -10.37 14.03 -4.89
CA ALA A 286 -11.03 13.08 -5.78
C ALA A 286 -12.49 13.45 -6.13
N THR A 287 -13.17 14.22 -5.29
CA THR A 287 -14.50 14.79 -5.56
C THR A 287 -14.40 16.27 -5.93
N GLY A 288 -13.24 16.71 -6.45
CA GLY A 288 -13.05 18.03 -6.98
C GLY A 288 -14.15 18.36 -7.98
N THR A 289 -15.03 19.24 -7.52
CA THR A 289 -15.92 20.08 -8.31
C THR A 289 -15.15 20.67 -9.49
N GLY A 290 -15.42 20.14 -10.68
CA GLY A 290 -15.62 20.99 -11.85
C GLY A 290 -16.99 21.62 -11.80
#